data_AF-A0A0X3Q6I9-F1
#
_entry.id   AF-A0A0X3Q6I9-F1
#
_cell.length_a   1.000
_cell.length_b   1.000
_cell.length_c   1.000
_cell.angle_alpha   90.00
_cell.angle_beta   90.00
_cell.angle_gamma   90.00
#
_symmetry.space_group_name_H-M   'P 1'
#
loop_
_entity.id
_entity.type
_entity.pdbx_description
1 polymer ?
#
loop_
_entity_poly.entity_id
_entity_poly.type
_entity_poly.pdbx_seq_one_letter_code
_entity_poly.pdbx_strand_id
1 'polypeptide(L)'
;MPEHVAVGSAVSVRGRLVLRPLRRRHQQQEDEEEQKPGEKETPEVTLELVADVIRNLSGQPSAEIGSTTDADHSLLGAMSASRPKLGLLRSDRGLAWRHRVPEMAALLRLRAACKSIVHRVMQERAYLEVDTPILTRTDCEGAGETFLIQSTKPTLSATPDGSGELHSEENTDVHLTVSAQLHLEALALGMGRVYSLSPTFRAEPSHSRFHLAEFLMLEAESVLLDSSAALCTEMETIVASIVSSFLEKLDSRASDLPVRCFLLHLFF
;
A
#
# COMPACT_ATOMS: atom_id res chain seq x y z
N MET A 1 -11.71 -11.11 -30.30
CA MET A 1 -11.30 -11.59 -28.96
C MET A 1 -11.82 -13.01 -28.80
N PRO A 2 -11.07 -13.94 -28.17
CA PRO A 2 -11.60 -15.27 -27.83
C PRO A 2 -12.83 -15.13 -26.94
N GLU A 3 -13.83 -16.00 -27.09
CA GLU A 3 -15.14 -15.93 -26.39
C GLU A 3 -15.05 -15.94 -24.85
N HIS A 4 -13.90 -16.30 -24.28
CA HIS A 4 -13.69 -16.43 -22.83
C HIS A 4 -12.67 -15.44 -22.24
N VAL A 5 -12.35 -14.37 -22.97
CA VAL A 5 -11.41 -13.33 -22.53
C VAL A 5 -12.10 -11.98 -22.50
N ALA A 6 -12.37 -11.48 -21.30
CA ALA A 6 -12.87 -10.13 -21.05
C ALA A 6 -11.76 -9.21 -20.52
N VAL A 7 -11.97 -7.89 -20.61
CA VAL A 7 -11.07 -6.91 -19.99
C VAL A 7 -10.94 -7.20 -18.50
N GLY A 8 -9.70 -7.33 -18.01
CA GLY A 8 -9.43 -7.68 -16.62
C GLY A 8 -9.30 -9.19 -16.32
N SER A 9 -9.47 -10.06 -17.33
CA SER A 9 -9.16 -11.48 -17.20
C SER A 9 -7.66 -11.70 -17.04
N ALA A 10 -7.26 -12.61 -16.16
CA ALA A 10 -5.87 -13.06 -16.11
C ALA A 10 -5.66 -14.09 -17.22
N VAL A 11 -4.73 -13.88 -18.13
CA VAL A 11 -4.46 -14.79 -19.25
C VAL A 11 -2.99 -15.13 -19.36
N SER A 12 -2.68 -16.39 -19.70
CA SER A 12 -1.38 -16.82 -20.18
C SER A 12 -1.42 -16.82 -21.70
N VAL A 13 -0.49 -16.09 -22.31
CA VAL A 13 -0.40 -15.95 -23.76
C VAL A 13 0.94 -16.53 -24.22
N ARG A 14 0.88 -17.52 -25.12
CA ARG A 14 2.05 -18.02 -25.85
C ARG A 14 1.93 -17.58 -27.29
N GLY A 15 3.01 -17.09 -27.89
CA GLY A 15 2.98 -16.56 -29.24
C GLY A 15 4.37 -16.22 -29.77
N ARG A 16 4.40 -15.53 -30.90
CA ARG A 16 5.62 -15.04 -31.55
C ARG A 16 5.66 -13.52 -31.53
N LEU A 17 6.84 -12.96 -31.26
CA LEU A 17 7.08 -11.53 -31.36
C LEU A 17 7.32 -11.15 -32.82
N VAL A 18 6.66 -10.09 -33.28
CA VAL A 18 6.76 -9.57 -34.65
C VAL A 18 7.01 -8.08 -34.58
N LEU A 19 8.04 -7.61 -35.30
CA LEU A 19 8.28 -6.19 -35.48
C LEU A 19 7.36 -5.67 -36.59
N ARG A 20 6.62 -4.60 -36.31
CA ARG A 20 5.79 -3.90 -37.29
C ARG A 20 6.22 -2.43 -37.40
N PRO A 21 6.10 -1.81 -38.58
CA PRO A 21 6.28 -0.37 -38.70
C PRO A 21 5.23 0.35 -37.85
N LEU A 22 5.63 1.39 -37.11
CA LEU A 22 4.70 2.23 -36.36
C LEU A 22 3.75 2.91 -37.34
N ARG A 23 2.47 2.52 -37.32
CA ARG A 23 1.44 3.24 -38.10
C ARG A 23 1.22 4.60 -37.45
N ARG A 24 1.70 5.68 -38.08
CA ARG A 24 1.24 7.05 -37.77
C ARG A 24 -0.28 7.05 -38.00
N ARG A 25 -1.07 7.10 -36.93
CA ARG A 25 -2.53 7.36 -37.04
C ARG A 25 -2.70 8.71 -37.73
N HIS A 26 -3.68 8.83 -38.62
CA HIS A 26 -4.06 10.09 -39.28
C HIS A 26 -4.21 11.23 -38.25
N GLN A 27 -3.14 11.99 -38.08
CA GLN A 27 -3.10 13.37 -37.62
C GLN A 27 -2.19 14.09 -38.62
N GLN A 28 -2.65 14.14 -39.87
CA GLN A 28 -2.10 14.99 -40.93
C GLN A 28 -3.28 15.66 -41.65
N GLN A 29 -3.75 16.70 -40.99
CA GLN A 29 -4.18 17.97 -41.54
C GLN A 29 -3.95 18.89 -40.32
N GLU A 30 -2.72 19.28 -40.02
CA GLU A 30 -2.31 20.68 -40.22
C GLU A 30 -0.79 20.91 -40.26
N ASP A 31 0.08 19.92 -40.03
CA ASP A 31 1.54 20.15 -39.94
C ASP A 31 2.33 19.70 -41.20
N GLU A 32 1.88 20.11 -42.39
CA GLU A 32 2.70 20.02 -43.62
C GLU A 32 3.38 21.37 -43.92
N GLU A 33 4.18 21.91 -43.01
CA GLU A 33 5.04 23.06 -43.37
C GLU A 33 6.31 23.22 -42.51
N GLU A 34 7.01 22.14 -42.15
CA GLU A 34 8.42 22.28 -41.73
C GLU A 34 9.19 20.95 -41.78
N GLN A 35 9.70 20.57 -42.96
CA GLN A 35 10.74 19.53 -43.04
C GLN A 35 12.01 20.08 -43.70
N LYS A 36 13.06 20.24 -42.89
CA LYS A 36 14.43 20.52 -43.34
C LYS A 36 15.03 19.27 -44.00
N PRO A 37 15.74 19.39 -45.13
CA PRO A 37 16.33 18.22 -45.80
C PRO A 37 17.64 17.83 -45.12
N GLY A 38 17.71 16.65 -44.47
CA GLY A 38 19.01 16.13 -44.00
C GLY A 38 19.01 14.96 -43.01
N GLU A 39 17.93 14.64 -42.29
CA GLU A 39 17.93 13.53 -41.32
C GLU A 39 17.47 12.21 -41.95
N LYS A 40 18.32 11.17 -41.88
CA LYS A 40 17.92 9.79 -42.14
C LYS A 40 16.97 9.35 -41.02
N GLU A 41 15.66 9.41 -41.26
CA GLU A 41 14.65 8.86 -40.33
C GLU A 41 14.94 7.38 -40.07
N THR A 42 15.22 7.02 -38.83
CA THR A 42 15.22 5.61 -38.42
C THR A 42 13.75 5.15 -38.38
N PRO A 43 13.40 4.03 -39.01
CA PRO A 43 12.01 3.58 -39.03
C PRO A 43 11.61 3.19 -37.61
N GLU A 44 10.68 3.95 -37.03
CA GLU A 44 10.13 3.65 -35.73
C GLU A 44 9.31 2.35 -35.82
N VAL A 45 9.73 1.33 -35.07
CA VAL A 45 9.13 -0.01 -35.09
C VAL A 45 8.43 -0.30 -33.77
N THR A 46 7.27 -0.96 -33.84
CA THR A 46 6.58 -1.51 -32.68
C THR A 46 6.81 -3.01 -32.61
N LEU A 47 7.03 -3.51 -31.39
CA LEU A 47 7.06 -4.94 -31.11
C LEU A 47 5.65 -5.39 -30.73
N GLU A 48 5.06 -6.28 -31.53
CA GLU A 48 3.74 -6.87 -31.27
C GLU A 48 3.87 -8.37 -30.94
N LEU A 49 3.12 -8.86 -29.96
CA LEU A 49 3.00 -10.29 -29.67
C LEU A 49 1.81 -10.87 -30.44
N VAL A 50 2.07 -11.72 -31.42
CA VAL A 50 1.05 -12.50 -32.11
C VAL A 50 0.81 -13.79 -31.32
N ALA A 51 -0.33 -13.87 -30.65
CA ALA A 51 -0.69 -14.99 -29.80
C ALA A 51 -1.04 -16.25 -30.62
N ASP A 52 -0.36 -17.36 -30.37
CA ASP A 52 -0.70 -18.69 -30.90
C ASP A 52 -1.66 -19.42 -29.95
N VAL A 53 -1.52 -19.22 -28.64
CA VAL A 53 -2.34 -19.85 -27.59
C VAL A 53 -2.67 -18.83 -26.50
N ILE A 54 -3.94 -18.75 -26.13
CA ILE A 54 -4.41 -17.93 -25.00
C ILE A 54 -5.12 -18.86 -24.01
N ARG A 55 -4.64 -18.93 -22.78
CA ARG A 55 -5.26 -19.68 -21.67
C ARG A 55 -5.76 -18.70 -20.62
N ASN A 56 -7.03 -18.80 -20.24
CA ASN A 56 -7.54 -18.03 -19.11
C ASN A 56 -7.01 -18.66 -17.80
N LEU A 57 -6.34 -17.87 -16.99
CA LEU A 57 -5.77 -18.26 -15.69
C LEU A 57 -6.73 -17.99 -14.53
N SER A 58 -7.69 -17.09 -14.72
CA SER A 58 -8.72 -16.81 -13.72
C SER A 58 -9.94 -17.71 -13.94
N GLY A 59 -10.33 -18.48 -12.92
CA GLY A 59 -11.75 -18.80 -12.76
C GLY A 59 -12.50 -17.48 -12.66
N GLN A 60 -13.48 -17.27 -13.53
CA GLN A 60 -14.13 -15.98 -13.84
C GLN A 60 -14.25 -14.99 -12.67
N PRO A 61 -13.77 -13.74 -12.81
CA PRO A 61 -14.39 -12.60 -12.17
C PRO A 61 -15.36 -11.98 -13.18
N SER A 62 -16.61 -12.45 -13.18
CA SER A 62 -17.72 -11.87 -13.95
C SER A 62 -18.19 -10.60 -13.26
N ALA A 63 -17.66 -9.45 -13.68
CA ALA A 63 -18.34 -8.18 -13.52
C ALA A 63 -18.60 -7.63 -14.93
N GLU A 64 -19.83 -7.84 -15.41
CA GLU A 64 -20.30 -7.27 -16.67
C GLU A 64 -20.25 -5.74 -16.55
N ILE A 65 -19.25 -5.14 -17.18
CA ILE A 65 -19.24 -3.70 -17.48
C ILE A 65 -19.71 -3.60 -18.92
N GLY A 66 -20.97 -3.23 -19.12
CA GLY A 66 -21.51 -2.97 -20.45
C GLY A 66 -20.72 -1.87 -21.14
N SER A 67 -20.13 -2.19 -22.29
CA SER A 67 -19.54 -1.20 -23.20
C SER A 67 -20.21 -1.31 -24.56
N THR A 68 -20.87 -0.23 -24.96
CA THR A 68 -21.25 0.06 -26.34
C THR A 68 -20.01 0.12 -27.23
N THR A 69 -20.21 -0.35 -28.45
CA THR A 69 -19.28 -0.53 -29.56
C THR A 69 -18.43 0.70 -29.89
N ASP A 70 -17.12 0.52 -30.04
CA ASP A 70 -16.43 0.93 -31.26
C ASP A 70 -15.15 0.11 -31.45
N ALA A 71 -14.97 -0.38 -32.68
CA ALA A 71 -13.92 -1.29 -33.08
C ALA A 71 -12.64 -0.50 -33.34
N ASP A 72 -11.69 -0.56 -32.42
CA ASP A 72 -10.28 -0.27 -32.73
C ASP A 72 -9.38 -0.82 -31.61
N HIS A 73 -8.45 -1.69 -31.98
CA HIS A 73 -7.36 -2.29 -31.19
C HIS A 73 -7.44 -2.07 -29.66
N SER A 74 -8.12 -2.97 -28.96
CA SER A 74 -8.22 -2.96 -27.50
C SER A 74 -6.86 -3.27 -26.87
N LEU A 75 -6.20 -2.24 -26.37
CA LEU A 75 -5.00 -2.32 -25.54
C LEU A 75 -5.32 -3.20 -24.32
N LEU A 76 -4.84 -4.45 -24.32
CA LEU A 76 -5.01 -5.36 -23.18
C LEU A 76 -4.31 -4.77 -21.96
N GLY A 77 -5.07 -4.46 -20.91
CA GLY A 77 -4.52 -4.09 -19.59
C GLY A 77 -4.58 -2.60 -19.23
N ALA A 78 -4.98 -1.72 -20.15
CA ALA A 78 -5.36 -0.36 -19.77
C ALA A 78 -6.87 -0.32 -19.52
N MET A 79 -7.30 0.14 -18.35
CA MET A 79 -8.68 0.56 -18.14
C MET A 79 -8.96 1.72 -19.10
N SER A 80 -9.52 1.41 -20.27
CA SER A 80 -9.86 2.41 -21.27
C SER A 80 -11.14 3.15 -20.85
N ALA A 81 -11.05 4.47 -20.90
CA ALA A 81 -12.11 5.48 -20.94
C ALA A 81 -12.85 5.94 -19.66
N SER A 82 -13.09 5.15 -18.60
CA SER A 82 -13.73 5.70 -17.38
C SER A 82 -13.09 5.22 -16.08
N ARG A 83 -12.62 6.18 -15.28
CA ARG A 83 -12.07 5.89 -13.95
C ARG A 83 -13.21 5.41 -13.05
N PRO A 84 -13.06 4.26 -12.37
CA PRO A 84 -14.06 3.83 -11.40
C PRO A 84 -14.19 4.86 -10.28
N LYS A 85 -15.42 5.14 -9.85
CA LYS A 85 -15.67 6.04 -8.71
C LYS A 85 -14.92 5.53 -7.48
N LEU A 86 -14.30 6.43 -6.70
CA LEU A 86 -13.57 6.06 -5.48
C LEU A 86 -14.42 5.27 -4.49
N GLY A 87 -15.73 5.54 -4.41
CA GLY A 87 -16.66 4.76 -3.59
C GLY A 87 -16.73 3.29 -4.00
N LEU A 88 -16.69 2.98 -5.30
CA LEU A 88 -16.65 1.60 -5.78
C LEU A 88 -15.33 0.94 -5.40
N LEU A 89 -14.20 1.63 -5.58
CA LEU A 89 -12.87 1.10 -5.21
C LEU A 89 -12.68 0.88 -3.70
N ARG A 90 -13.49 1.54 -2.87
CA ARG A 90 -13.52 1.36 -1.41
C ARG A 90 -14.55 0.32 -0.95
N SER A 91 -15.46 -0.09 -1.84
CA SER A 91 -16.44 -1.13 -1.53
C SER A 91 -15.79 -2.52 -1.55
N ASP A 92 -16.41 -3.47 -0.84
CA ASP A 92 -15.99 -4.88 -0.81
C ASP A 92 -15.84 -5.47 -2.24
N ARG A 93 -16.79 -5.15 -3.12
CA ARG A 93 -16.75 -5.58 -4.54
C ARG A 93 -15.59 -5.00 -5.34
N GLY A 94 -15.07 -3.83 -4.94
CA GLY A 94 -13.98 -3.15 -5.63
C GLY A 94 -12.59 -3.54 -5.15
N LEU A 95 -12.47 -4.27 -4.04
CA LEU A 95 -11.19 -4.57 -3.40
C LEU A 95 -10.25 -5.36 -4.33
N ALA A 96 -10.79 -6.35 -5.04
CA ALA A 96 -10.04 -7.17 -6.01
C ALA A 96 -9.51 -6.37 -7.21
N TRP A 97 -10.09 -5.21 -7.52
CA TRP A 97 -9.72 -4.37 -8.66
C TRP A 97 -8.78 -3.23 -8.28
N ARG A 98 -8.70 -2.91 -6.98
CA ARG A 98 -8.02 -1.72 -6.47
C ARG A 98 -6.55 -1.64 -6.90
N HIS A 99 -5.82 -2.75 -6.84
CA HIS A 99 -4.40 -2.82 -7.19
C HIS A 99 -4.13 -2.83 -8.72
N ARG A 100 -5.17 -3.02 -9.54
CA ARG A 100 -5.06 -2.99 -11.01
C ARG A 100 -5.13 -1.57 -11.55
N VAL A 101 -5.61 -0.62 -10.75
CA VAL A 101 -5.60 0.81 -11.06
C VAL A 101 -4.17 1.35 -10.88
N PRO A 102 -3.52 1.93 -11.91
CA PRO A 102 -2.13 2.35 -11.85
C PRO A 102 -1.81 3.29 -10.68
N GLU A 103 -2.70 4.23 -10.37
CA GLU A 103 -2.52 5.22 -9.31
C GLU A 103 -2.54 4.58 -7.92
N MET A 104 -3.42 3.61 -7.69
CA MET A 104 -3.45 2.90 -6.42
C MET A 104 -2.25 1.95 -6.30
N ALA A 105 -1.87 1.27 -7.37
CA ALA A 105 -0.66 0.45 -7.39
C ALA A 105 0.57 1.30 -7.08
N ALA A 106 0.66 2.49 -7.68
CA ALA A 106 1.70 3.47 -7.39
C ALA A 106 1.67 3.89 -5.91
N LEU A 107 0.50 4.19 -5.35
CA LEU A 107 0.36 4.54 -3.93
C LEU A 107 0.82 3.42 -2.99
N LEU A 108 0.48 2.16 -3.28
CA LEU A 108 0.92 1.00 -2.47
C LEU A 108 2.44 0.80 -2.54
N ARG A 109 3.03 0.93 -3.73
CA ARG A 109 4.49 0.90 -3.91
C ARG A 109 5.16 2.07 -3.19
N LEU A 110 4.57 3.25 -3.25
CA LEU A 110 5.05 4.44 -2.56
C LEU A 110 5.04 4.22 -1.04
N ARG A 111 3.94 3.71 -0.49
CA ARG A 111 3.83 3.37 0.93
C ARG A 111 4.89 2.35 1.35
N ALA A 112 5.12 1.31 0.55
CA ALA A 112 6.18 0.33 0.82
C ALA A 112 7.58 0.98 0.80
N ALA A 113 7.85 1.87 -0.15
CA ALA A 113 9.10 2.62 -0.22
C ALA A 113 9.27 3.57 0.98
N CYS A 114 8.21 4.27 1.41
CA CYS A 114 8.21 5.12 2.59
C CYS A 114 8.54 4.32 3.86
N LYS A 115 7.92 3.16 4.07
CA LYS A 115 8.24 2.28 5.20
C LYS A 115 9.73 1.93 5.21
N SER A 116 10.26 1.47 4.08
CA SER A 116 11.69 1.15 3.95
C SER A 116 12.61 2.34 4.26
N ILE A 117 12.23 3.56 3.86
CA ILE A 117 12.98 4.79 4.19
C ILE A 117 12.94 5.05 5.69
N VAL A 118 11.76 4.94 6.32
CA VAL A 118 11.61 5.12 7.77
C VAL A 118 12.54 4.16 8.52
N HIS A 119 12.50 2.86 8.24
CA HIS A 119 13.38 1.89 8.90
C HIS A 119 14.86 2.25 8.72
N ARG A 120 15.27 2.65 7.51
CA ARG A 120 16.65 3.07 7.25
C ARG A 120 17.06 4.30 8.06
N VAL A 121 16.25 5.36 8.06
CA VAL A 121 16.54 6.61 8.81
C VAL A 121 16.62 6.34 10.31
N MET A 122 15.74 5.50 10.85
CA MET A 122 15.76 5.13 12.26
C MET A 122 17.03 4.32 12.60
N GLN A 123 17.41 3.36 11.75
CA GLN A 123 18.65 2.58 11.91
C GLN A 123 19.92 3.43 11.81
N GLU A 124 20.00 4.37 10.87
CA GLU A 124 21.12 5.32 10.72
C GLU A 124 21.31 6.19 11.97
N ARG A 125 20.22 6.44 12.71
CA ARG A 125 20.21 7.15 13.99
C ARG A 125 20.40 6.24 15.20
N ALA A 126 20.68 4.97 14.99
CA ALA A 126 20.85 3.96 16.03
C ALA A 126 19.60 3.73 16.91
N TYR A 127 18.39 3.91 16.36
CA TYR A 127 17.18 3.40 16.98
C TYR A 127 17.01 1.91 16.65
N LEU A 128 16.75 1.11 17.68
CA LEU A 128 16.44 -0.30 17.56
C LEU A 128 14.93 -0.49 17.31
N GLU A 129 14.58 -1.23 16.25
CA GLU A 129 13.20 -1.62 15.99
C GLU A 129 12.76 -2.70 16.98
N VAL A 130 11.60 -2.49 17.61
CA VAL A 130 11.03 -3.45 18.57
C VAL A 130 9.55 -3.65 18.29
N ASP A 131 9.10 -4.91 18.38
CA ASP A 131 7.69 -5.26 18.30
C ASP A 131 7.05 -5.16 19.69
N THR A 132 5.99 -4.37 19.80
CA THR A 132 5.23 -4.22 21.05
C THR A 132 3.89 -4.96 20.97
N PRO A 133 3.34 -5.46 22.10
CA PRO A 133 2.04 -6.11 22.11
C PRO A 133 0.92 -5.22 21.56
N ILE A 134 0.09 -5.77 20.66
CA ILE A 134 -1.13 -5.11 20.19
C ILE A 134 -2.27 -5.29 21.20
N LEU A 135 -2.33 -6.46 21.84
CA LEU A 135 -3.30 -6.77 22.88
C LEU A 135 -2.77 -6.25 24.21
N THR A 136 -3.51 -5.34 24.84
CA THR A 136 -3.09 -4.75 26.10
C THR A 136 -4.25 -4.56 27.07
N ARG A 137 -3.93 -4.55 28.37
CA ARG A 137 -4.82 -4.12 29.44
C ARG A 137 -4.56 -2.68 29.87
N THR A 138 -3.43 -2.11 29.43
CA THR A 138 -3.03 -0.76 29.79
C THR A 138 -3.62 0.23 28.80
N ASP A 139 -4.37 1.20 29.30
CA ASP A 139 -4.69 2.39 28.54
C ASP A 139 -3.52 3.39 28.68
N CYS A 140 -2.84 3.67 27.57
CA CYS A 140 -1.70 4.59 27.52
C CYS A 140 -2.14 6.06 27.44
N GLU A 141 -3.34 6.35 26.90
CA GLU A 141 -3.79 7.74 26.63
C GLU A 141 -4.88 8.21 27.63
N GLY A 142 -5.48 7.29 28.40
CA GLY A 142 -6.30 7.58 29.59
C GLY A 142 -7.64 8.27 29.33
N ALA A 143 -8.01 8.48 28.06
CA ALA A 143 -9.21 9.25 27.67
C ALA A 143 -9.86 8.79 26.35
N GLY A 144 -9.27 7.85 25.63
CA GLY A 144 -9.76 7.39 24.32
C GLY A 144 -10.66 6.17 24.43
N GLU A 145 -11.71 6.11 23.62
CA GLU A 145 -12.47 4.86 23.44
C GLU A 145 -11.55 3.81 22.76
N THR A 146 -11.42 2.64 23.38
CA THR A 146 -10.60 1.52 22.89
C THR A 146 -11.48 0.38 22.39
N PHE A 147 -10.96 -0.44 21.46
CA PHE A 147 -11.67 -1.63 21.03
C PHE A 147 -11.48 -2.75 22.05
N LEU A 148 -12.55 -3.13 22.74
CA LEU A 148 -12.59 -4.27 23.64
C LEU A 148 -12.58 -5.59 22.86
N ILE A 149 -11.77 -6.53 23.33
CA ILE A 149 -11.65 -7.88 22.77
C ILE A 149 -12.24 -8.87 23.76
N GLN A 150 -13.34 -9.51 23.35
CA GLN A 150 -13.99 -10.55 24.13
C GLN A 150 -13.85 -11.91 23.45
N SER A 151 -13.48 -12.91 24.23
CA SER A 151 -13.55 -14.31 23.79
C SER A 151 -15.00 -14.77 23.83
N THR A 152 -15.48 -15.40 22.76
CA THR A 152 -16.83 -15.97 22.68
C THR A 152 -17.00 -17.29 23.44
N LYS A 153 -15.90 -17.87 23.92
CA LYS A 153 -15.95 -19.05 24.79
C LYS A 153 -16.00 -18.59 26.25
N PRO A 154 -16.98 -19.06 27.04
CA PRO A 154 -17.00 -18.75 28.47
C PRO A 154 -15.72 -19.28 29.10
N THR A 155 -15.03 -18.41 29.83
CA THR A 155 -13.90 -18.78 30.67
C THR A 155 -14.41 -19.79 31.67
N LEU A 156 -13.95 -21.04 31.58
CA LEU A 156 -14.21 -22.04 32.60
C LEU A 156 -13.41 -21.65 33.86
N SER A 157 -13.94 -20.74 34.66
CA SER A 157 -13.51 -20.60 36.06
C SER A 157 -14.14 -21.74 36.86
N ALA A 158 -13.57 -22.93 36.70
CA ALA A 158 -13.81 -24.02 37.62
C ALA A 158 -12.97 -23.77 38.88
N THR A 159 -13.57 -23.20 39.93
CA THR A 159 -13.09 -23.49 41.28
C THR A 159 -13.68 -24.85 41.70
N PRO A 160 -12.87 -25.80 42.23
CA PRO A 160 -13.39 -27.08 42.71
C PRO A 160 -14.12 -26.97 44.07
N ASP A 161 -14.14 -25.80 44.71
CA ASP A 161 -14.62 -25.67 46.08
C ASP A 161 -15.77 -24.66 46.17
N GLY A 162 -16.94 -25.17 46.56
CA GLY A 162 -18.22 -24.47 46.66
C GLY A 162 -18.32 -23.49 47.83
N SER A 163 -17.36 -22.58 47.99
CA SER A 163 -17.51 -21.39 48.83
C SER A 163 -17.75 -20.18 47.93
N GLY A 164 -19.02 -19.79 47.83
CA GLY A 164 -19.52 -18.72 46.98
C GLY A 164 -19.12 -17.31 47.43
N GLU A 165 -17.83 -17.01 47.40
CA GLU A 165 -17.32 -15.65 47.40
C GLU A 165 -16.55 -15.44 46.09
N LEU A 166 -17.28 -14.91 45.09
CA LEU A 166 -16.71 -14.37 43.86
C LEU A 166 -15.93 -13.11 44.25
N HIS A 167 -14.64 -13.24 44.58
CA HIS A 167 -13.74 -12.10 44.42
C HIS A 167 -13.83 -11.70 42.94
N SER A 168 -14.33 -10.49 42.68
CA SER A 168 -14.34 -9.91 41.35
C SER A 168 -12.89 -9.77 40.91
N GLU A 169 -12.38 -10.81 40.24
CA GLU A 169 -11.03 -10.83 39.71
C GLU A 169 -10.84 -9.58 38.84
N GLU A 170 -9.75 -8.88 39.14
CA GLU A 170 -9.30 -7.63 38.53
C GLU A 170 -9.69 -7.50 37.06
N ASN A 171 -10.24 -6.35 36.68
CA ASN A 171 -10.61 -5.96 35.32
C ASN A 171 -9.77 -6.68 34.24
N THR A 172 -10.29 -7.82 33.75
CA THR A 172 -9.55 -8.72 32.85
C THR A 172 -9.59 -8.27 31.39
N ASP A 173 -10.27 -7.16 31.13
CA ASP A 173 -10.60 -6.68 29.80
C ASP A 173 -9.33 -6.40 29.00
N VAL A 174 -9.24 -7.06 27.84
CA VAL A 174 -8.15 -6.91 26.88
C VAL A 174 -8.63 -6.02 25.76
N HIS A 175 -7.82 -5.05 25.38
CA HIS A 175 -8.13 -4.06 24.36
C HIS A 175 -7.09 -4.08 23.25
N LEU A 176 -7.44 -3.53 22.09
CA LEU A 176 -6.45 -3.14 21.09
C LEU A 176 -5.71 -1.88 21.52
N THR A 177 -4.40 -1.87 21.34
CA THR A 177 -3.55 -0.75 21.76
C THR A 177 -3.85 0.54 20.98
N VAL A 178 -3.89 1.65 21.72
CA VAL A 178 -3.92 3.01 21.17
C VAL A 178 -2.52 3.54 20.89
N SER A 179 -1.51 3.05 21.62
CA SER A 179 -0.12 3.51 21.55
C SER A 179 0.84 2.48 22.19
N ALA A 180 2.03 2.33 21.60
CA ALA A 180 3.10 1.50 22.13
C ALA A 180 3.94 2.18 23.23
N GLN A 181 3.68 3.46 23.53
CA GLN A 181 4.52 4.32 24.36
C GLN A 181 4.99 3.66 25.67
N LEU A 182 4.08 3.16 26.50
CA LEU A 182 4.46 2.55 27.80
C LEU A 182 5.41 1.34 27.65
N HIS A 183 5.23 0.55 26.59
CA HIS A 183 6.14 -0.56 26.30
C HIS A 183 7.50 -0.06 25.81
N LEU A 184 7.52 0.98 24.99
CA LEU A 184 8.75 1.60 24.51
C LEU A 184 9.54 2.27 25.64
N GLU A 185 8.89 2.92 26.59
CA GLU A 185 9.53 3.49 27.79
C GLU A 185 10.26 2.40 28.58
N ALA A 186 9.61 1.27 28.85
CA ALA A 186 10.23 0.15 29.55
C ALA A 186 11.43 -0.44 28.79
N LEU A 187 11.32 -0.55 27.47
CA LEU A 187 12.37 -1.10 26.60
C LEU A 187 13.55 -0.12 26.44
N ALA A 188 13.29 1.18 26.36
CA ALA A 188 14.31 2.22 26.22
C ALA A 188 15.28 2.24 27.42
N LEU A 189 14.81 1.94 28.63
CA LEU A 189 15.66 1.84 29.82
C LEU A 189 16.79 0.81 29.68
N GLY A 190 16.54 -0.30 28.97
CA GLY A 190 17.54 -1.34 28.73
C GLY A 190 18.31 -1.20 27.42
N MET A 191 17.70 -0.57 26.40
CA MET A 191 18.22 -0.59 25.02
C MET A 191 18.64 0.79 24.49
N GLY A 192 18.46 1.86 25.28
CA GLY A 192 18.89 3.21 24.94
C GLY A 192 17.90 3.94 24.03
N ARG A 193 17.81 3.54 22.76
CA ARG A 193 16.94 4.15 21.73
C ARG A 193 16.14 3.06 21.03
N VAL A 194 14.83 3.14 21.11
CA VAL A 194 13.93 2.14 20.54
C VAL A 194 12.83 2.80 19.72
N TYR A 195 12.30 2.09 18.73
CA TYR A 195 11.14 2.55 17.99
C TYR A 195 10.26 1.39 17.55
N SER A 196 8.98 1.67 17.33
CA SER A 196 8.01 0.75 16.74
C SER A 196 7.31 1.43 15.56
N LEU A 197 7.08 0.67 14.50
CA LEU A 197 6.20 1.04 13.40
C LEU A 197 5.00 0.08 13.38
N SER A 198 4.09 0.26 14.33
CA SER A 198 3.02 -0.69 14.64
C SER A 198 1.62 -0.18 14.29
N PRO A 199 0.67 -1.09 14.01
CA PRO A 199 -0.73 -0.72 13.89
C PRO A 199 -1.27 -0.28 15.27
N THR A 200 -2.07 0.78 15.25
CA THR A 200 -2.75 1.33 16.43
C THR A 200 -4.22 1.56 16.11
N PHE A 201 -5.04 1.54 17.16
CA PHE A 201 -6.49 1.49 17.02
C PHE A 201 -7.17 2.54 17.89
N ARG A 202 -8.17 3.23 17.34
CA ARG A 202 -9.00 4.20 18.06
C ARG A 202 -10.47 3.91 17.79
N ALA A 203 -11.26 3.76 18.85
CA ALA A 203 -12.67 3.42 18.73
C ALA A 203 -13.60 4.64 18.70
N GLU A 204 -13.04 5.85 18.70
CA GLU A 204 -13.81 7.10 18.65
C GLU A 204 -14.83 7.11 17.50
N PRO A 205 -16.09 7.53 17.73
CA PRO A 205 -17.15 7.56 16.73
C PRO A 205 -16.98 8.76 15.79
N SER A 206 -15.90 8.77 15.01
CA SER A 206 -15.50 9.88 14.14
C SER A 206 -15.58 9.50 12.66
N HIS A 207 -16.64 9.94 11.99
CA HIS A 207 -16.85 9.70 10.55
C HIS A 207 -16.28 10.83 9.69
N SER A 208 -14.99 11.14 9.85
CA SER A 208 -14.29 12.14 9.03
C SER A 208 -13.42 11.47 7.96
N ARG A 209 -13.03 12.23 6.93
CA ARG A 209 -12.07 11.75 5.91
C ARG A 209 -10.62 11.63 6.42
N PHE A 210 -10.35 12.13 7.62
CA PHE A 210 -9.02 12.21 8.24
C PHE A 210 -8.84 11.24 9.40
N HIS A 211 -9.92 10.64 9.91
CA HIS A 211 -9.87 9.69 11.01
C HIS A 211 -10.00 8.26 10.49
N LEU A 212 -9.11 7.40 10.97
CA LEU A 212 -9.14 5.97 10.72
C LEU A 212 -9.21 5.25 12.06
N ALA A 213 -10.02 4.21 12.14
CA ALA A 213 -10.08 3.35 13.33
C ALA A 213 -8.82 2.49 13.49
N GLU A 214 -8.12 2.21 12.39
CA GLU A 214 -6.84 1.51 12.34
C GLU A 214 -5.87 2.33 11.48
N PHE A 215 -4.69 2.62 12.03
CA PHE A 215 -3.63 3.31 11.32
C PHE A 215 -2.27 2.83 11.81
N LEU A 216 -1.20 3.30 11.17
CA LEU A 216 0.16 2.92 11.51
C LEU A 216 0.83 4.09 12.22
N MET A 217 1.36 3.85 13.42
CA MET A 217 2.11 4.84 14.17
C MET A 217 3.60 4.52 14.14
N LEU A 218 4.40 5.56 13.92
CA LEU A 218 5.84 5.53 14.18
C LEU A 218 6.05 6.15 15.55
N GLU A 219 6.41 5.33 16.53
CA GLU A 219 6.67 5.77 17.90
C GLU A 219 8.13 5.47 18.23
N ALA A 220 8.80 6.41 18.90
CA ALA A 220 10.21 6.30 19.23
C ALA A 220 10.46 6.85 20.62
N GLU A 221 11.26 6.12 21.40
CA GLU A 221 11.59 6.45 22.78
C GLU A 221 13.11 6.39 22.98
N SER A 222 13.64 7.31 23.79
CA SER A 222 15.09 7.47 23.95
C SER A 222 15.46 8.05 25.30
N VAL A 223 16.29 7.33 26.06
CA VAL A 223 16.82 7.81 27.36
C VAL A 223 17.93 8.86 27.21
N LEU A 224 18.38 9.14 25.98
CA LEU A 224 19.45 10.11 25.70
C LEU A 224 18.94 11.56 25.55
N LEU A 225 17.63 11.77 25.58
CA LEU A 225 17.02 13.09 25.40
C LEU A 225 16.66 13.66 26.78
N ASP A 226 17.36 14.72 27.20
CA ASP A 226 17.26 15.31 28.54
C ASP A 226 16.43 16.60 28.59
N SER A 227 15.99 17.10 27.44
CA SER A 227 15.23 18.34 27.32
C SER A 227 14.23 18.30 26.18
N SER A 228 13.17 19.10 26.31
CA SER A 228 12.17 19.27 25.24
C SER A 228 12.79 19.87 23.97
N ALA A 229 13.82 20.71 24.10
CA ALA A 229 14.55 21.25 22.97
C ALA A 229 15.28 20.14 22.20
N ALA A 230 15.99 19.24 22.89
CA ALA A 230 16.65 18.10 22.27
C ALA A 230 15.64 17.17 21.59
N LEU A 231 14.49 16.91 22.22
CA LEU A 231 13.40 16.14 21.64
C LEU A 231 12.87 16.77 20.34
N CYS A 232 12.54 18.07 20.35
CA CYS A 232 12.06 18.78 19.17
C CYS A 232 13.07 18.74 18.02
N THR A 233 14.36 18.96 18.32
CA THR A 233 15.43 18.86 17.32
C THR A 233 15.53 17.45 16.74
N GLU A 234 15.47 16.41 17.57
CA GLU A 234 15.54 15.03 17.09
C GLU A 234 14.34 14.69 16.19
N MET A 235 13.12 15.08 16.60
CA MET A 235 11.90 14.89 15.81
C MET A 235 11.98 15.60 14.46
N GLU A 236 12.38 16.88 14.45
CA GLU A 236 12.55 17.65 13.22
C GLU A 236 13.56 16.98 12.29
N THR A 237 14.69 16.53 12.84
CA THR A 237 15.75 15.92 12.04
C THR A 237 15.32 14.56 11.47
N ILE A 238 14.56 13.75 12.23
CA ILE A 238 13.98 12.50 11.73
C ILE A 238 13.02 12.77 10.56
N VAL A 239 12.08 13.70 10.74
CA VAL A 239 11.10 14.06 9.69
C VAL A 239 11.81 14.59 8.45
N ALA A 240 12.77 15.52 8.62
CA ALA A 240 13.56 16.05 7.52
C ALA A 240 14.34 14.96 6.79
N SER A 241 14.97 14.03 7.51
CA SER A 241 15.74 12.92 6.91
C SER A 241 14.85 11.98 6.08
N ILE A 242 13.65 11.67 6.58
CA ILE A 242 12.66 10.84 5.87
C ILE A 242 12.20 11.55 4.59
N VAL A 243 11.85 12.83 4.68
CA VAL A 243 11.38 13.62 3.54
C VAL A 243 12.48 13.77 2.48
N SER A 244 13.70 14.15 2.87
CA SER A 244 14.83 14.27 1.94
C SER A 244 15.13 12.95 1.23
N SER A 245 15.22 11.86 2.00
CA SER A 245 15.43 10.50 1.46
C SER A 245 14.34 10.07 0.49
N PHE A 246 13.11 10.54 0.72
CA PHE A 246 11.98 10.27 -0.15
C PHE A 246 12.05 11.07 -1.46
N LEU A 247 12.39 12.37 -1.39
CA LEU A 247 12.56 13.23 -2.56
C LEU A 247 13.69 12.73 -3.47
N GLU A 248 14.84 12.36 -2.90
CA GLU A 248 15.97 11.77 -3.65
C GLU A 248 15.56 10.49 -4.40
N LYS A 249 14.70 9.68 -3.78
CA LYS A 249 14.18 8.45 -4.38
C LYS A 249 13.18 8.71 -5.52
N LEU A 250 12.49 9.84 -5.49
CA LEU A 250 11.62 10.28 -6.59
C LEU A 250 12.46 10.79 -7.77
N ASP A 251 13.47 11.61 -7.50
CA ASP A 251 14.34 12.18 -8.54
C ASP A 251 15.12 11.11 -9.29
N SER A 252 15.70 10.14 -8.58
CA SER A 252 16.43 9.01 -9.18
C SER A 252 15.56 8.09 -10.05
N ARG A 253 14.24 8.05 -9.84
CA ARG A 253 13.30 7.26 -10.65
C ARG A 253 12.74 8.04 -11.83
N ALA A 254 12.66 9.37 -11.73
CA ALA A 254 12.19 10.23 -12.80
C ALA A 254 13.13 10.17 -14.02
N SER A 255 14.42 9.95 -13.82
CA SER A 255 15.41 9.74 -14.90
C SER A 255 15.33 8.36 -15.58
N ASP A 256 14.66 7.37 -14.97
CA ASP A 256 14.69 5.95 -15.37
C ASP A 256 13.33 5.40 -15.85
N LEU A 257 12.33 6.24 -16.06
CA LEU A 257 10.96 5.81 -16.37
C LEU A 257 10.64 5.89 -17.89
N PRO A 258 10.80 4.80 -18.67
CA PRO A 258 9.83 4.53 -19.71
C PRO A 258 8.54 4.10 -18.99
N VAL A 259 7.50 4.92 -19.08
CA VAL A 259 6.16 4.61 -18.57
C VAL A 259 5.54 3.49 -19.42
N ARG A 260 6.06 2.26 -19.28
CA ARG A 260 5.45 1.04 -19.79
C ARG A 260 5.65 -0.04 -18.74
N CYS A 261 4.61 -0.26 -17.93
CA CYS A 261 4.48 -1.48 -17.14
C CYS A 261 4.43 -2.69 -18.09
N PHE A 262 5.58 -3.24 -18.46
CA PHE A 262 5.66 -4.60 -18.96
C PHE A 262 5.74 -5.51 -17.74
N LEU A 263 4.60 -6.16 -17.43
CA LEU A 263 4.55 -7.24 -16.47
C LEU A 263 5.17 -8.49 -17.12
N LEU A 264 6.50 -8.62 -17.07
CA LEU A 264 7.20 -9.83 -17.50
C LEU A 264 7.34 -10.76 -16.29
N HIS A 265 6.44 -11.75 -16.16
CA HIS A 265 6.63 -12.87 -15.24
C HIS A 265 7.47 -13.94 -15.95
N LEU A 266 8.76 -14.00 -15.65
CA LEU A 266 9.60 -15.17 -15.91
C LEU A 266 9.46 -16.11 -14.71
N PHE A 267 8.94 -17.32 -14.94
CA PHE A 267 9.13 -18.45 -14.04
C PHE A 267 10.29 -19.27 -14.59
N PHE A 268 11.26 -19.62 -13.74
CA PHE A 268 12.18 -20.73 -13.96
C PHE A 268 11.50 -22.04 -13.57
#